data_AF-E9J494-F1
#
_entry.id   AF-E9J494-F1
#
_cell.length_a   1.000
_cell.length_b   1.000
_cell.length_c   1.000
_cell.angle_alpha   90.00
_cell.angle_beta   90.00
_cell.angle_gamma   90.00
#
_symmetry.space_group_name_H-M   'P 1'
#
loop_
_entity.id
_entity.type
_entity.pdbx_description
1 polymer ?
#
loop_
_entity_poly.entity_id
_entity_poly.type
_entity_poly.pdbx_seq_one_letter_code
_entity_poly.pdbx_strand_id
1 'polypeptide(L)'
;FQNIQSTNWQTMRFKPPPPNSSIGWRVEFRPCEVQITDFENAAIVCFTVLLTRVILSYKLNLLIPISKVDQNMIRGQKRDAVKLEKFWFRRDITSDKKSDNTQSEYTEFTINEIINGKLEETFNNLPIANMLEEYVKQLIYNNKITLEVGGAPRSAP
;
A
#
# COMPACT_ATOMS: atom_id res chain seq x y z
N PHE A 1 -22.07 -16.23 -13.25
CA PHE A 1 -20.92 -15.80 -12.42
C PHE A 1 -20.71 -14.28 -12.48
N GLN A 2 -20.42 -13.70 -13.65
CA GLN A 2 -20.09 -12.26 -13.74
C GLN A 2 -21.18 -11.31 -13.24
N ASN A 3 -22.47 -11.58 -13.50
CA ASN A 3 -23.57 -10.71 -13.04
C ASN A 3 -23.61 -10.49 -11.52
N ILE A 4 -23.23 -11.48 -10.72
CA ILE A 4 -23.19 -11.38 -9.25
C ILE A 4 -21.91 -10.67 -8.80
N GLN A 5 -20.79 -10.92 -9.48
CA GLN A 5 -19.49 -10.38 -9.10
C GLN A 5 -19.33 -8.91 -9.48
N SER A 6 -19.91 -8.49 -10.61
CA SER A 6 -19.91 -7.10 -11.06
C SER A 6 -20.74 -6.19 -10.16
N THR A 7 -21.77 -6.74 -9.52
CA THR A 7 -22.73 -6.03 -8.64
C THR A 7 -22.39 -6.09 -7.16
N ASN A 8 -21.27 -6.74 -6.79
CA ASN A 8 -20.71 -6.62 -5.45
C ASN A 8 -19.54 -5.63 -5.46
N TRP A 9 -19.75 -4.47 -4.85
CA TRP A 9 -18.80 -3.35 -4.82
C TRP A 9 -18.11 -3.26 -3.47
N GLN A 10 -17.06 -4.07 -3.30
CA GLN A 10 -16.17 -4.02 -2.13
C GLN A 10 -14.96 -3.10 -2.39
N THR A 11 -14.18 -2.85 -1.34
CA THR A 11 -12.90 -2.10 -1.37
C THR A 11 -11.85 -2.80 -2.23
N MET A 12 -11.89 -4.13 -2.32
CA MET A 12 -11.07 -4.91 -3.23
C MET A 12 -11.93 -5.93 -3.98
N ARG A 13 -11.58 -6.21 -5.23
CA ARG A 13 -12.26 -7.24 -6.03
C ARG A 13 -11.25 -8.22 -6.62
N PHE A 14 -11.42 -9.49 -6.28
CA PHE A 14 -10.70 -10.57 -6.93
C PHE A 14 -11.40 -10.95 -8.23
N LYS A 15 -10.66 -10.98 -9.34
CA LYS A 15 -11.21 -11.18 -10.68
C LYS A 15 -10.61 -12.45 -11.29
N PRO A 16 -11.44 -13.45 -11.61
CA PRO A 16 -10.95 -14.63 -12.31
C PRO A 16 -10.49 -14.31 -13.74
N PRO A 17 -9.63 -15.18 -14.31
CA PRO A 17 -9.27 -15.09 -15.71
C PRO A 17 -10.52 -15.21 -16.59
N PRO A 18 -10.64 -14.43 -17.69
CA PRO A 18 -11.69 -14.63 -18.68
C PRO A 18 -11.51 -15.98 -19.39
N PRO A 19 -12.60 -16.65 -19.81
CA PRO A 19 -12.51 -17.82 -20.67
C PRO A 19 -11.75 -17.49 -21.96
N ASN A 20 -10.95 -18.43 -22.45
CA ASN A 20 -10.21 -18.31 -23.72
C ASN A 20 -9.28 -17.09 -23.81
N SER A 21 -8.76 -16.61 -22.68
CA SER A 21 -7.80 -15.50 -22.61
C SER A 21 -6.51 -15.95 -21.93
N SER A 22 -5.38 -15.39 -22.35
CA SER A 22 -4.09 -15.55 -21.66
C SER A 22 -3.97 -14.73 -20.37
N ILE A 23 -4.97 -13.89 -20.06
CA ILE A 23 -4.96 -13.03 -18.88
C ILE A 23 -5.20 -13.86 -17.62
N GLY A 24 -4.30 -13.75 -16.64
CA GLY A 24 -4.38 -14.45 -15.36
C GLY A 24 -5.37 -13.85 -14.34
N TRP A 25 -5.27 -14.32 -13.09
CA TRP A 25 -5.99 -13.78 -11.95
C TRP A 25 -5.59 -12.34 -11.68
N ARG A 26 -6.57 -11.50 -11.32
CA ARG A 26 -6.35 -10.07 -11.10
C ARG A 26 -6.97 -9.63 -9.78
N VAL A 27 -6.40 -8.58 -9.23
CA VAL A 27 -6.91 -7.87 -8.07
C VAL A 27 -7.20 -6.44 -8.50
N GLU A 28 -8.37 -5.94 -8.15
CA GLU A 28 -8.78 -4.56 -8.39
C GLU A 28 -8.82 -3.82 -7.04
N PHE A 29 -7.98 -2.79 -6.91
CA PHE A 29 -7.92 -1.91 -5.74
C PHE A 29 -8.82 -0.71 -6.00
N ARG A 30 -9.85 -0.55 -5.17
CA ARG A 30 -10.95 0.41 -5.33
C ARG A 30 -11.07 1.52 -4.26
N PRO A 31 -10.30 1.60 -3.15
CA PRO A 31 -10.56 2.61 -2.12
C PRO A 31 -10.12 4.04 -2.47
N CYS A 32 -9.28 4.26 -3.49
CA CYS A 32 -8.72 5.58 -3.78
C CYS A 32 -9.79 6.55 -4.30
N GLU A 33 -9.83 7.74 -3.71
CA GLU A 33 -10.58 8.88 -4.25
C GLU A 33 -9.83 9.51 -5.42
N VAL A 34 -10.57 10.02 -6.40
CA VAL A 34 -9.99 10.77 -7.54
C VAL A 34 -9.48 12.13 -7.06
N GLN A 35 -8.28 12.49 -7.48
CA GLN A 35 -7.65 13.77 -7.17
C GLN A 35 -7.90 14.79 -8.29
N ILE A 36 -7.69 16.07 -8.01
CA ILE A 36 -8.00 17.16 -8.94
C ILE A 36 -7.06 17.12 -10.14
N THR A 37 -5.79 16.79 -9.93
CA THR A 37 -4.77 16.82 -10.99
C THR A 37 -4.42 15.42 -11.50
N ASP A 38 -4.06 15.34 -12.78
CA ASP A 38 -3.55 14.10 -13.39
C ASP A 38 -2.26 13.63 -12.70
N PHE A 39 -1.44 14.58 -12.24
CA PHE A 39 -0.21 14.27 -11.51
C PHE A 39 -0.49 13.55 -10.19
N GLU A 40 -1.43 14.05 -9.37
CA GLU A 40 -1.80 13.41 -8.10
C GLU A 40 -2.41 12.02 -8.33
N ASN A 41 -3.27 11.88 -9.34
CA ASN A 41 -3.84 10.59 -9.72
C ASN A 41 -2.74 9.61 -10.17
N ALA A 42 -1.80 10.05 -11.01
CA ALA A 42 -0.67 9.25 -11.45
C ALA A 42 0.23 8.84 -10.26
N ALA A 43 0.47 9.75 -9.31
CA ALA A 43 1.25 9.46 -8.10
C ALA A 43 0.61 8.35 -7.26
N ILE A 44 -0.71 8.38 -7.04
CA ILE A 44 -1.44 7.34 -6.28
C ILE A 44 -1.39 5.99 -6.99
N VAL A 45 -1.57 5.98 -8.32
CA VAL A 45 -1.48 4.76 -9.14
C VAL A 45 -0.07 4.16 -9.06
N CYS A 46 0.96 4.97 -9.29
CA CYS A 46 2.36 4.55 -9.18
C CYS A 46 2.68 4.02 -7.79
N PHE A 47 2.24 4.72 -6.73
CA PHE A 47 2.41 4.29 -5.35
C PHE A 47 1.76 2.92 -5.09
N THR A 48 0.52 2.70 -5.55
CA THR A 48 -0.17 1.42 -5.36
C THR A 48 0.54 0.29 -6.09
N VAL A 49 1.01 0.52 -7.33
CA VAL A 49 1.80 -0.47 -8.07
C VAL A 49 3.10 -0.80 -7.34
N LEU A 50 3.86 0.21 -6.89
CA LEU A 50 5.10 -0.03 -6.16
C LEU A 50 4.85 -0.75 -4.82
N LEU A 51 3.80 -0.37 -4.09
CA LEU A 51 3.42 -1.02 -2.84
C LEU A 51 3.12 -2.51 -3.04
N THR A 52 2.36 -2.87 -4.09
CA THR A 52 2.10 -4.30 -4.38
C THR A 52 3.39 -5.07 -4.69
N ARG A 53 4.34 -4.45 -5.39
CA ARG A 53 5.63 -5.06 -5.70
C ARG A 53 6.49 -5.23 -4.45
N VAL A 54 6.50 -4.24 -3.56
CA VAL A 54 7.19 -4.29 -2.25
C VAL A 54 6.63 -5.42 -1.39
N ILE A 55 5.30 -5.52 -1.27
CA ILE A 55 4.63 -6.59 -0.51
C ILE A 55 5.07 -7.98 -1.01
N LEU A 56 5.09 -8.18 -2.33
CA LEU A 56 5.48 -9.46 -2.92
C LEU A 56 6.98 -9.74 -2.83
N SER A 57 7.81 -8.72 -3.05
CA SER A 57 9.27 -8.88 -3.10
C SER A 57 9.85 -9.18 -1.72
N TYR A 58 9.34 -8.51 -0.68
CA TYR A 58 9.78 -8.72 0.70
C TYR A 58 8.91 -9.72 1.46
N LYS A 59 7.88 -10.30 0.82
CA LYS A 59 6.93 -11.25 1.43
C LYS A 59 6.33 -10.70 2.72
N LEU A 60 5.85 -9.45 2.67
CA LEU A 60 5.35 -8.77 3.84
C LEU A 60 4.07 -9.44 4.36
N ASN A 61 4.01 -9.63 5.67
CA ASN A 61 2.81 -10.09 6.34
C ASN A 61 2.03 -8.86 6.83
N LEU A 62 0.85 -8.62 6.24
CA LEU A 62 -0.02 -7.49 6.60
C LEU A 62 -1.35 -7.95 7.21
N LEU A 63 -1.43 -9.22 7.63
CA LEU A 63 -2.67 -9.80 8.13
C LEU A 63 -3.05 -9.22 9.49
N ILE A 64 -4.30 -8.74 9.57
CA ILE A 64 -4.99 -8.33 10.80
C ILE A 64 -6.44 -8.86 10.75
N PRO A 65 -7.14 -8.99 11.88
CA PRO A 65 -8.53 -9.42 11.89
C PRO A 65 -9.43 -8.51 11.06
N ILE A 66 -10.38 -9.08 10.30
CA ILE A 66 -11.28 -8.30 9.42
C ILE A 66 -12.09 -7.25 10.20
N SER A 67 -12.47 -7.54 11.45
CA SER A 67 -13.15 -6.58 12.33
C SER A 67 -12.32 -5.33 12.64
N LYS A 68 -10.99 -5.43 12.59
CA LYS A 68 -10.07 -4.28 12.72
C LYS A 68 -9.97 -3.49 11.42
N VAL A 69 -10.04 -4.16 10.28
CA VAL A 69 -10.15 -3.51 8.97
C VAL A 69 -11.46 -2.71 8.88
N ASP A 70 -12.57 -3.27 9.34
CA ASP A 70 -13.87 -2.58 9.36
C ASP A 70 -13.83 -1.32 10.24
N GLN A 71 -13.19 -1.41 11.42
CA GLN A 71 -12.94 -0.25 12.28
C GLN A 71 -12.10 0.81 11.58
N ASN A 72 -11.05 0.40 10.85
CA ASN A 72 -10.23 1.33 10.06
C ASN A 72 -11.04 2.03 8.96
N MET A 73 -11.94 1.31 8.28
CA MET A 73 -12.82 1.90 7.26
C MET A 73 -13.72 3.00 7.85
N ILE A 74 -14.30 2.76 9.03
CA ILE A 74 -15.13 3.76 9.72
C ILE A 74 -14.29 4.98 10.13
N ARG A 75 -13.09 4.76 10.67
CA ARG A 75 -12.19 5.86 11.08
C ARG A 75 -11.70 6.68 9.90
N GLY A 76 -11.41 6.04 8.77
CA GLY A 76 -10.92 6.69 7.55
C GLY A 76 -11.91 7.71 6.96
N GLN A 77 -13.21 7.59 7.25
CA GLN A 77 -14.24 8.52 6.78
C GLN A 77 -14.41 9.76 7.67
N LYS A 78 -13.76 9.83 8.83
CA LYS A 78 -13.86 11.00 9.69
C LYS A 78 -13.09 12.19 9.11
N ARG A 79 -13.58 13.40 9.39
CA ARG A 79 -12.86 14.63 9.04
C ARG A 79 -11.47 14.64 9.67
N ASP A 80 -10.46 15.02 8.89
CA ASP A 80 -9.06 15.09 9.30
C ASP A 80 -8.47 13.74 9.79
N ALA A 81 -9.06 12.61 9.41
CA ALA A 81 -8.62 11.27 9.83
C ALA A 81 -7.14 11.00 9.53
N VAL A 82 -6.62 11.49 8.40
CA VAL A 82 -5.20 11.33 8.02
C VAL A 82 -4.23 11.94 9.04
N LYS A 83 -4.65 12.98 9.77
CA LYS A 83 -3.82 13.70 10.75
C LYS A 83 -4.10 13.26 12.19
N LEU A 84 -5.36 12.97 12.50
CA LEU A 84 -5.82 12.82 13.89
C LEU A 84 -6.12 11.38 14.29
N GLU A 85 -6.58 10.54 13.36
CA GLU A 85 -7.01 9.18 13.70
C GLU A 85 -5.83 8.21 13.69
N LYS A 86 -6.00 7.12 14.43
CA LYS A 86 -5.09 5.99 14.41
C LYS A 86 -5.79 4.78 13.79
N PHE A 87 -5.01 3.96 13.11
CA PHE A 87 -5.47 2.79 12.37
C PHE A 87 -4.80 1.55 12.91
N TRP A 88 -5.56 0.47 13.02
CA TRP A 88 -5.02 -0.84 13.34
C TRP A 88 -4.08 -1.30 12.23
N PHE A 89 -2.85 -1.61 12.62
CA PHE A 89 -1.82 -2.11 11.73
C PHE A 89 -0.96 -3.14 12.47
N ARG A 90 -0.33 -4.03 11.72
CA ARG A 90 0.54 -5.06 12.28
C ARG A 90 1.83 -4.42 12.80
N ARG A 91 2.33 -4.87 13.95
CA ARG A 91 3.56 -4.32 14.55
C ARG A 91 4.77 -4.64 13.70
N ASP A 92 4.98 -5.91 13.39
CA ASP A 92 6.09 -6.40 12.57
C ASP A 92 5.52 -7.00 11.28
N ILE A 93 5.81 -6.36 10.16
CA ILE A 93 5.35 -6.77 8.83
C ILE A 93 6.37 -7.64 8.08
N THR A 94 7.58 -7.81 8.63
CA THR A 94 8.69 -8.54 8.01
C THR A 94 8.86 -9.96 8.52
N SER A 95 8.32 -10.24 9.71
CA SER A 95 8.40 -11.55 10.36
C SER A 95 7.06 -12.25 10.41
N ASP A 96 7.07 -13.55 10.08
CA ASP A 96 5.97 -14.48 10.31
C ASP A 96 6.02 -15.12 11.69
N LYS A 97 7.06 -14.85 12.49
CA LYS A 97 7.14 -15.38 13.85
C LYS A 97 6.10 -14.67 14.71
N LYS A 98 5.19 -15.45 15.31
CA LYS A 98 4.46 -14.98 16.47
C LYS A 98 5.51 -14.56 17.49
N SER A 99 5.50 -13.30 17.90
CA SER A 99 6.35 -12.88 18.99
C SER A 99 5.97 -13.73 20.21
N ASP A 100 6.92 -14.45 20.79
CA ASP A 100 6.73 -15.17 22.07
C ASP A 100 6.39 -14.21 23.24
N ASN A 101 6.44 -12.90 22.98
CA ASN A 101 6.01 -11.86 23.88
C ASN A 101 4.48 -11.74 23.92
N THR A 102 3.97 -11.54 25.13
CA THR A 102 2.59 -11.19 25.54
C THR A 102 1.98 -9.96 24.86
N GLN A 103 2.66 -9.36 23.87
CA GLN A 103 2.20 -8.18 23.15
C GLN A 103 1.33 -8.56 21.96
N SER A 104 0.25 -7.81 21.75
CA SER A 104 -0.64 -7.97 20.59
C SER A 104 0.13 -7.75 19.28
N GLU A 105 0.00 -8.69 18.33
CA GLU A 105 0.62 -8.69 16.98
C GLU A 105 0.29 -7.43 16.15
N TYR A 106 -0.81 -6.76 16.49
CA TYR A 106 -1.28 -5.52 15.89
C TYR A 106 -1.56 -4.44 16.95
N THR A 107 -1.39 -3.19 16.57
CA THR A 107 -1.66 -2.00 17.40
C THR A 107 -2.09 -0.82 16.54
N GLU A 108 -2.34 0.33 17.16
CA GLU A 108 -2.86 1.51 16.49
C GLU A 108 -1.73 2.49 16.17
N PHE A 109 -1.64 2.89 14.90
CA PHE A 109 -0.65 3.83 14.40
C PHE A 109 -1.33 4.96 13.63
N THR A 110 -0.76 6.16 13.67
CA THR A 110 -1.12 7.25 12.74
C THR A 110 -0.68 6.89 11.32
N ILE A 111 -1.27 7.52 10.30
CA ILE A 111 -0.83 7.33 8.91
C ILE A 111 0.64 7.69 8.74
N ASN A 112 1.11 8.74 9.43
CA ASN A 112 2.52 9.12 9.42
C ASN A 112 3.42 8.00 9.96
N GLU A 113 3.06 7.36 11.07
CA GLU A 113 3.83 6.24 11.62
C GLU A 113 3.79 4.99 10.71
N ILE A 114 2.69 4.74 10.01
CA ILE A 114 2.58 3.62 9.06
C ILE A 114 3.48 3.86 7.83
N ILE A 115 3.45 5.08 7.28
CA ILE A 115 4.17 5.41 6.04
C ILE A 115 5.65 5.69 6.30
N ASN A 116 5.96 6.48 7.31
CA ASN A 116 7.31 7.00 7.59
C ASN A 116 7.99 6.33 8.79
N GLY A 117 7.27 5.49 9.53
CA GLY A 117 7.81 4.80 10.70
C GLY A 117 7.65 5.58 11.99
N LYS A 118 7.90 4.89 13.11
CA LYS A 118 7.93 5.49 14.45
C LYS A 118 9.38 5.71 14.86
N LEU A 119 9.71 6.89 15.36
CA LEU A 119 11.08 7.30 15.74
C LEU A 119 11.65 6.55 16.96
N GLU A 120 10.86 5.74 17.66
CA GLU A 120 11.32 5.01 18.85
C GLU A 120 12.17 3.78 18.44
N GLU A 121 13.44 3.77 18.88
CA GLU A 121 14.51 2.79 18.58
C GLU A 121 14.18 1.31 18.81
N THR A 122 13.05 0.99 19.44
CA THR A 122 12.64 -0.38 19.78
C THR A 122 11.75 -1.04 18.73
N PHE A 123 11.24 -0.29 17.76
CA PHE A 123 10.47 -0.85 16.65
C PHE A 123 11.37 -0.94 15.42
N ASN A 124 11.88 -2.14 15.12
CA ASN A 124 12.48 -2.51 13.83
C ASN A 124 11.45 -2.50 12.69
N ASN A 125 10.68 -1.42 12.59
CA ASN A 125 9.65 -1.24 11.58
C ASN A 125 10.28 -0.46 10.44
N LEU A 126 10.92 -1.16 9.50
CA LEU A 126 11.22 -0.61 8.19
C LEU A 126 9.90 -0.02 7.63
N PRO A 127 9.77 1.30 7.51
CA PRO A 127 8.49 1.90 7.14
C PRO A 127 8.21 1.68 5.65
N ILE A 128 6.93 1.78 5.27
CA ILE A 128 6.51 1.56 3.87
C ILE A 128 7.31 2.45 2.91
N ALA A 129 7.55 3.72 3.28
CA ALA A 129 8.34 4.65 2.47
C ALA A 129 9.78 4.17 2.25
N ASN A 130 10.48 3.74 3.30
CA ASN A 130 11.86 3.26 3.17
C ASN A 130 11.92 1.96 2.37
N MET A 131 10.96 1.05 2.57
CA MET A 131 10.90 -0.19 1.77
C MET A 131 10.67 0.08 0.29
N LEU A 132 9.83 1.09 -0.04
CA LEU A 132 9.62 1.56 -1.41
C LEU A 132 10.89 2.16 -1.99
N GLU A 133 11.58 3.02 -1.24
CA GLU A 133 12.81 3.64 -1.66
C GLU A 133 13.90 2.59 -1.96
N GLU A 134 14.11 1.65 -1.03
CA GLU A 134 15.07 0.56 -1.22
C GLU A 134 14.69 -0.34 -2.39
N TYR A 135 13.40 -0.61 -2.59
CA TYR A 135 12.94 -1.37 -3.75
C TYR A 135 13.22 -0.64 -5.07
N VAL A 136 12.99 0.67 -5.14
CA VAL A 136 13.30 1.48 -6.32
C VAL A 136 14.81 1.52 -6.60
N LYS A 137 15.64 1.70 -5.56
CA LYS A 137 17.12 1.61 -5.68
C LYS A 137 17.55 0.28 -6.26
N GLN A 138 16.98 -0.84 -5.78
CA GLN A 138 17.25 -2.17 -6.32
C GLN A 138 16.84 -2.31 -7.79
N LEU A 139 15.72 -1.72 -8.21
CA LEU A 139 15.30 -1.75 -9.62
C LEU A 139 16.28 -0.98 -10.51
N ILE A 140 16.75 0.19 -10.05
CA ILE A 140 17.74 1.00 -10.76
C ILE A 140 19.06 0.24 -10.87
N TYR A 141 19.58 -0.30 -9.75
CA TYR A 141 20.82 -1.06 -9.72
C TYR A 141 20.80 -2.26 -10.69
N ASN A 142 19.64 -2.92 -10.80
CA ASN A 142 19.44 -4.06 -11.70
C ASN A 142 19.11 -3.66 -13.15
N ASN A 143 19.24 -2.38 -13.53
CA ASN A 143 18.90 -1.83 -14.85
C ASN A 143 17.48 -2.18 -15.32
N LYS A 144 16.53 -2.35 -14.38
CA LYS A 144 15.12 -2.62 -14.71
C LYS A 144 14.34 -1.34 -14.99
N ILE A 145 14.83 -0.21 -14.50
CA ILE A 145 14.31 1.14 -14.76
C ILE A 145 15.49 2.12 -14.84
N THR A 146 15.37 3.15 -15.67
CA THR A 146 16.35 4.24 -15.78
C THR A 146 15.70 5.52 -15.31
N LEU A 147 16.41 6.33 -14.50
CA LEU A 147 15.94 7.67 -14.16
C LEU A 147 16.29 8.58 -15.34
N GLU A 148 15.30 8.89 -16.19
CA GLU A 148 15.44 10.05 -17.06
C GLU A 148 15.27 11.29 -16.19
N VAL A 149 16.36 12.02 -15.98
CA VAL A 149 16.31 13.34 -15.35
C VAL A 149 15.57 14.23 -16.35
N GLY A 150 14.29 14.52 -16.05
CA GLY A 150 13.42 15.36 -16.88
C GLY A 150 13.92 16.79 -16.98
N GLY A 151 14.98 17.00 -17.76
CA GLY A 151 15.40 18.30 -18.25
C GLY A 151 14.60 18.61 -19.51
N ALA A 152 13.35 19.05 -19.35
CA ALA A 152 12.76 19.85 -20.41
C ALA A 152 13.59 21.15 -20.50
N PRO A 153 14.21 21.50 -21.64
CA PRO A 153 14.81 22.81 -21.76
C PRO A 153 13.70 23.83 -21.57
N ARG A 154 13.80 24.63 -20.51
CA ARG A 154 13.02 25.87 -20.40
C ARG A 154 13.48 26.75 -21.55
N SER A 155 12.78 26.69 -22.68
CA SER A 155 12.80 27.78 -23.64
C SER A 155 12.13 28.97 -22.95
N ALA A 156 12.93 29.96 -22.58
CA ALA A 156 12.47 31.29 -22.19
C ALA A 156 13.39 32.33 -22.85
N PRO A 157 12.90 33.53 -23.15
CA PRO A 157 11.51 33.95 -23.36
C PRO A 157 11.10 33.96 -24.85
#